data_AF-A0A432U4L6-F1
#
_entry.id   AF-A0A432U4L6-F1
#
_cell.length_a   1.000
_cell.length_b   1.000
_cell.length_c   1.000
_cell.angle_alpha   90.00
_cell.angle_beta   90.00
_cell.angle_gamma   90.00
#
_symmetry.space_group_name_H-M   'P 1'
#
loop_
_entity.id
_entity.type
_entity.pdbx_description
1 polymer ?
#
loop_
_entity_poly.entity_id
_entity_poly.type
_entity_poly.pdbx_seq_one_letter_code
_entity_poly.pdbx_strand_id
1 'polypeptide(L)'
;MTDTLSHWDKVYRSKNHTKVSWYQDHATISFDWILECTNKDDSIIDVGSGVSILVDNLLDEGYGNISLLELSHTAIQATEDRLVDQSDKVSLYN
;
A
#
# COMPACT_ATOMS: atom_id res chain seq x y z
N MET A 1 13.92 -1.04 24.34
CA MET A 1 12.93 -1.29 23.28
C MET A 1 13.07 -0.15 22.29
N THR A 2 13.64 -0.42 21.11
CA THR A 2 13.55 0.52 19.99
C THR A 2 12.08 0.69 19.67
N ASP A 3 11.60 1.92 19.74
CA ASP A 3 10.24 2.28 19.36
C ASP A 3 10.05 2.01 17.86
N THR A 4 9.56 0.81 17.54
CA THR A 4 9.44 0.28 16.17
C THR A 4 8.52 1.13 15.32
N LEU A 5 7.53 1.78 15.95
CA LEU A 5 6.63 2.74 15.31
C LEU A 5 7.41 3.99 14.86
N SER A 6 8.25 4.53 15.75
CA SER A 6 9.11 5.69 15.44
C SER A 6 10.11 5.40 14.31
N HIS A 7 10.54 4.15 14.13
CA HIS A 7 11.48 3.79 13.07
C HIS A 7 10.88 3.97 11.67
N TRP A 8 9.72 3.36 11.40
CA TRP A 8 9.12 3.40 10.07
C TRP A 8 8.64 4.80 9.69
N ASP A 9 8.07 5.54 10.64
CA ASP A 9 7.76 6.97 10.44
C ASP A 9 8.98 7.79 10.06
N LYS A 10 10.14 7.56 10.70
CA LYS A 10 11.39 8.25 10.32
C LYS A 10 11.84 7.89 8.90
N VAL A 11 11.70 6.63 8.49
CA VAL A 11 12.06 6.20 7.13
C VAL A 11 11.21 6.95 6.10
N TYR A 12 9.89 6.96 6.26
CA TYR A 12 8.98 7.59 5.30
C TYR A 12 9.02 9.13 5.33
N ARG A 13 9.41 9.75 6.46
CA ARG A 13 9.68 11.20 6.51
C ARG A 13 10.99 11.60 5.84
N SER A 14 12.02 10.76 5.95
CA SER A 14 13.39 11.14 5.56
C SER A 14 13.78 10.72 4.15
N LYS A 15 13.07 9.77 3.54
CA LYS A 15 13.35 9.26 2.21
C LYS A 15 12.17 9.51 1.28
N ASN A 16 12.46 9.95 0.06
CA ASN A 16 11.48 9.90 -1.01
C ASN A 16 11.11 8.42 -1.25
N HIS A 17 9.81 8.12 -1.40
CA HIS A 17 9.33 6.75 -1.59
C HIS A 17 10.02 6.03 -2.76
N THR A 18 10.38 6.74 -3.83
CA THR A 18 11.08 6.18 -4.99
C THR A 18 12.53 5.76 -4.69
N LYS A 19 13.05 6.10 -3.51
CA LYS A 19 14.47 5.95 -3.14
C LYS A 19 14.73 4.90 -2.06
N VAL A 20 13.70 4.16 -1.62
CA VAL A 20 13.90 2.99 -0.75
C VAL A 20 14.20 1.76 -1.60
N SER A 21 14.98 0.81 -1.07
CA SER A 21 15.46 -0.34 -1.85
C SER A 21 14.37 -1.34 -2.22
N TRP A 22 13.18 -1.23 -1.63
CA TRP A 22 12.01 -2.06 -1.89
C TRP A 22 10.96 -1.35 -2.75
N TYR A 23 11.27 -0.19 -3.32
CA TYR A 23 10.39 0.50 -4.25
C TYR A 23 10.41 -0.17 -5.63
N GLN A 24 9.25 -0.22 -6.27
CA GLN A 24 9.08 -0.63 -7.66
C GLN A 24 8.10 0.34 -8.34
N ASP A 25 8.43 0.79 -9.57
CA ASP A 25 7.54 1.64 -10.40
C ASP A 25 6.29 0.89 -10.88
N HIS A 26 6.33 -0.45 -10.87
CA HIS A 26 5.19 -1.33 -11.09
C HIS A 26 5.35 -2.57 -10.20
N ALA A 27 4.31 -2.95 -9.45
CA ALA A 27 4.29 -4.24 -8.77
C ALA A 27 4.21 -5.33 -9.84
N THR A 28 5.20 -6.21 -9.93
CA THR A 28 5.24 -7.24 -10.98
C THR A 28 4.65 -8.55 -10.49
N ILE A 29 5.44 -9.36 -9.80
CA ILE A 29 5.07 -10.75 -9.48
C ILE A 29 3.82 -10.84 -8.59
N SER A 30 3.75 -10.04 -7.53
CA SER A 30 2.60 -10.07 -6.62
C SER A 30 1.32 -9.66 -7.32
N PHE A 31 1.38 -8.67 -8.21
CA PHE A 31 0.24 -8.20 -8.97
C PHE A 31 -0.22 -9.28 -9.95
N ASP A 32 0.68 -9.84 -10.75
CA ASP A 32 0.39 -10.92 -11.69
C ASP A 32 -0.28 -12.12 -10.98
N TRP A 33 0.25 -12.54 -9.83
CA TRP A 33 -0.33 -13.65 -9.06
C TRP A 33 -1.71 -13.34 -8.50
N ILE A 34 -1.96 -12.10 -8.06
CA ILE A 34 -3.30 -11.70 -7.62
C ILE A 34 -4.28 -11.78 -8.80
N LEU A 35 -3.90 -11.28 -9.99
CA LEU A 35 -4.74 -11.36 -11.18
C LEU A 35 -5.05 -12.81 -11.59
N GLU A 36 -4.10 -13.73 -11.45
CA GLU A 36 -4.26 -15.13 -11.80
C GLU A 36 -5.10 -15.93 -10.78
N CYS A 37 -5.08 -15.52 -9.51
CA CYS A 37 -5.60 -16.34 -8.40
C CYS A 37 -6.87 -15.78 -7.73
N THR A 38 -7.36 -14.61 -8.15
CA THR A 38 -8.49 -13.93 -7.50
C THR A 38 -9.48 -13.34 -8.50
N ASN A 39 -10.71 -13.08 -8.05
CA ASN A 39 -11.71 -12.30 -8.76
C ASN A 39 -11.73 -10.85 -8.23
N LYS A 40 -12.31 -9.93 -9.02
CA LYS A 40 -12.35 -8.48 -8.68
C LYS A 40 -13.14 -8.16 -7.40
N ASP A 41 -14.07 -9.05 -7.03
CA ASP A 41 -14.90 -8.92 -5.83
C ASP A 41 -14.28 -9.57 -4.59
N ASP A 42 -13.19 -10.34 -4.75
CA ASP A 42 -12.52 -11.00 -3.62
C ASP A 42 -11.85 -9.96 -2.70
N SER A 43 -11.91 -10.22 -1.38
CA SER A 43 -11.23 -9.37 -0.40
C SER A 43 -9.71 -9.59 -0.42
N ILE A 44 -8.94 -8.50 -0.50
CA ILE A 44 -7.47 -8.52 -0.47
C ILE A 44 -6.98 -7.70 0.73
N ILE A 45 -5.94 -8.18 1.42
CA ILE A 45 -5.21 -7.41 2.42
C ILE A 45 -3.72 -7.35 2.10
N ASP A 46 -3.17 -6.13 2.05
CA ASP A 46 -1.73 -5.87 1.94
C ASP A 46 -1.18 -5.49 3.33
N VAL A 47 -0.29 -6.32 3.87
CA VAL A 47 0.25 -6.19 5.22
C VAL A 47 1.67 -5.67 5.18
N GLY A 48 1.89 -4.52 5.84
CA GLY A 48 3.14 -3.77 5.67
C GLY A 48 3.18 -3.05 4.32
N SER A 49 2.01 -2.59 3.85
CA SER A 49 1.83 -1.97 2.54
C SER A 49 2.72 -0.74 2.31
N GLY A 50 3.15 -0.07 3.38
CA GLY A 50 3.99 1.11 3.31
C GLY A 50 3.39 2.17 2.41
N VAL A 51 4.14 2.52 1.37
CA VAL A 51 3.72 3.43 0.29
C VAL A 51 3.75 2.73 -1.07
N SER A 52 3.55 1.41 -1.05
CA SER A 52 3.48 0.56 -2.24
C SER A 52 2.42 1.07 -3.23
N ILE A 53 2.71 0.90 -4.52
CA ILE A 53 1.78 1.20 -5.61
C ILE A 53 0.91 -0.01 -6.01
N LEU A 54 1.03 -1.14 -5.29
CA LEU A 54 0.25 -2.34 -5.60
C LEU A 54 -1.25 -2.04 -5.53
N VAL A 55 -1.69 -1.26 -4.55
CA VAL A 55 -3.08 -0.84 -4.43
C VAL A 55 -3.54 -0.02 -5.64
N ASP A 56 -2.72 0.87 -6.18
CA ASP A 56 -3.03 1.65 -7.38
C ASP A 56 -3.26 0.73 -8.57
N ASN A 57 -2.31 -0.18 -8.79
CA ASN A 57 -2.40 -1.14 -9.88
C ASN A 57 -3.67 -2.00 -9.77
N LEU A 58 -4.02 -2.46 -8.56
CA LEU A 58 -5.23 -3.25 -8.32
C LEU A 58 -6.51 -2.42 -8.53
N LEU A 59 -6.54 -1.17 -8.08
CA LEU A 59 -7.66 -0.26 -8.29
C LEU A 59 -7.87 0.03 -9.78
N ASP A 60 -6.79 0.27 -10.53
CA ASP A 60 -6.81 0.48 -11.98
C ASP A 60 -7.32 -0.77 -12.73
N GLU A 61 -7.03 -1.96 -12.21
CA GLU A 61 -7.55 -3.24 -12.68
C GLU A 61 -8.99 -3.54 -12.22
N GLY A 62 -9.62 -2.64 -11.47
CA GLY A 62 -11.03 -2.75 -11.07
C GLY A 62 -11.30 -3.54 -9.79
N TYR A 63 -10.28 -3.84 -8.98
CA TYR A 63 -10.50 -4.32 -7.62
C TYR A 63 -11.05 -3.19 -6.74
N GLY A 64 -11.91 -3.52 -5.78
CA GLY A 64 -12.54 -2.51 -4.92
C GLY A 64 -12.72 -2.92 -3.45
N ASN A 65 -12.23 -4.09 -3.07
CA ASN A 65 -12.36 -4.64 -1.73
C ASN A 65 -10.97 -4.87 -1.13
N ILE A 66 -10.20 -3.78 -0.99
CA ILE A 66 -8.79 -3.81 -0.62
C ILE A 66 -8.61 -3.23 0.78
N SER A 67 -7.86 -3.93 1.63
CA SER A 67 -7.44 -3.49 2.95
C SER A 67 -5.94 -3.29 3.00
N LEU A 68 -5.48 -2.18 3.57
CA LEU A 68 -4.07 -1.86 3.74
C LEU A 68 -3.76 -1.77 5.22
N LEU A 69 -2.83 -2.58 5.70
CA LEU A 69 -2.33 -2.53 7.07
C LEU A 69 -0.90 -2.00 7.06
N GLU A 70 -0.63 -0.91 7.79
CA GLU A 70 0.69 -0.28 7.82
C GLU A 70 0.98 0.36 9.17
N LEU A 71 2.17 0.12 9.74
CA LEU A 71 2.54 0.63 11.06
C LEU A 71 2.87 2.14 11.05
N SER A 72 3.34 2.67 9.92
CA SER A 72 3.70 4.09 9.82
C SER A 72 2.49 4.97 9.50
N HIS A 73 2.15 5.88 10.43
CA HIS A 73 1.19 6.95 10.17
C HIS A 73 1.59 7.82 8.98
N THR A 74 2.90 8.04 8.80
CA THR A 74 3.41 8.82 7.67
C THR A 74 3.12 8.13 6.33
N ALA A 75 3.27 6.80 6.28
CA ALA A 75 2.97 6.03 5.08
C ALA A 75 1.47 5.94 4.78
N ILE A 76 0.64 5.80 5.82
CA ILE A 76 -0.82 5.86 5.69
C ILE A 76 -1.26 7.20 5.12
N GLN A 77 -0.79 8.32 5.68
CA GLN A 77 -1.16 9.64 5.17
C GLN A 77 -0.74 9.82 3.71
N ALA A 78 0.47 9.39 3.36
CA ALA A 78 0.93 9.47 1.97
C ALA A 78 0.06 8.63 1.01
N THR A 79 -0.45 7.49 1.47
CA THR A 79 -1.36 6.64 0.70
C THR A 79 -2.77 7.24 0.63
N GLU A 80 -3.29 7.80 1.72
CA GLU A 80 -4.57 8.53 1.74
C GLU A 80 -4.57 9.72 0.77
N ASP A 81 -3.53 10.55 0.83
CA ASP A 81 -3.39 11.72 -0.02
C ASP A 81 -3.34 11.34 -1.50
N ARG A 82 -2.73 10.18 -1.82
CA ARG A 82 -2.62 9.65 -3.18
C ARG A 82 -3.93 9.01 -3.68
N LEU A 83 -4.70 8.37 -2.79
CA LEU A 83 -5.89 7.61 -3.13
C LEU A 83 -7.21 8.34 -2.80
N VAL A 84 -7.17 9.66 -2.59
CA VAL A 84 -8.33 10.44 -2.14
C VAL A 84 -9.57 10.25 -3.03
N ASP A 85 -9.41 10.13 -4.34
CA ASP A 85 -10.51 9.94 -5.29
C ASP A 85 -11.08 8.50 -5.29
N GLN A 86 -10.42 7.58 -4.59
CA GLN A 86 -10.75 6.15 -4.54
C GLN A 86 -10.93 5.64 -3.09
N SER A 87 -11.09 6.54 -2.12
CA SER A 87 -11.16 6.20 -0.69
C SER A 87 -12.27 5.19 -0.36
N ASP A 88 -13.37 5.21 -1.12
CA ASP A 88 -14.51 4.32 -0.90
C ASP A 88 -14.23 2.84 -1.24
N LYS A 89 -13.10 2.57 -1.91
CA LYS A 89 -12.67 1.23 -2.36
C LYS A 89 -11.55 0.64 -1.51
N VAL A 90 -11.01 1.40 -0.54
CA VAL A 90 -9.83 1.00 0.24
C VAL A 90 -10.08 1.26 1.72
N SER A 91 -9.82 0.25 2.55
CA SER A 91 -9.79 0.40 4.01
C SER A 91 -8.35 0.46 4.51
N LEU A 92 -8.02 1.47 5.31
CA LEU A 92 -6.68 1.66 5.87
C LEU A 92 -6.68 1.37 7.38
N TYR A 93 -5.63 0.67 7.83
CA TYR A 93 -5.44 0.24 9.21
C TYR A 93 -4.01 0.56 9.66
N ASN A 94 -3.87 1.09 10.88
CA ASN A 94 -2.60 1.38 11.54
C ASN A 94 -2.38 0.51 12.77
#